data_AF-A0A8S2MWV1-F1
#
_entry.id   AF-A0A8S2MWV1-F1
#
_cell.length_a   1.000
_cell.length_b   1.000
_cell.length_c   1.000
_cell.angle_alpha   90.00
_cell.angle_beta   90.00
_cell.angle_gamma   90.00
#
_symmetry.space_group_name_H-M   'P 1'
#
loop_
_entity.id
_entity.type
_entity.pdbx_description
1 polymer ?
#
loop_
_entity_poly.entity_id
_entity_poly.type
_entity_poly.pdbx_seq_one_letter_code
_entity_poly.pdbx_strand_id
1 'polypeptide(L)'
;MKRSAGVTSCIIAVLIVIVAGGTLVAKWSLLQPIHTELVNRAGNESSLAARFDYYGTGSTLLAIQLCTDIPRYLCLAYVSIKLPFLLIDKIRQRLKRSSMSDKERMMMKLTREERILLRISDPGSPDMLYVRNLFRQTDQRPRSHHLIARLLPKFIYEWRDDFTFSTRILCIYSSIILLLFFITVQACVIILPKLNSFQKSLQSTIDLFSTSSEDGNDDQPVDPATTQFPVPSLQRVYILAVVTTVLLITIQLLTLLANIRRNLFQAFRGDDSEIPRRQRSRYISYSAGNIHFGGYCIGYLIWGFILLAFFAIILWTCVEAFINFSSVRLIETLLKSIIPSLLFIYFKQYLNKLLARYVFLQHGGQVLAINNRRILMIFIYFSLFLDAFLGFISSITRLLLSVFYGIIYMCRLDYSPLGRKLELMDGGFSAYCGYIHTECCHRHPVMLIFASHLFTQFKMNQYKQIEHLGQLSDPDRLMYAQRQKKSLRAIRKWNLGVFLIRNPMIAFFRKAYLKQLDVDDLHALTDLDGDANNRNQRLAIYHRRGSVAGLSVIEETNAELHKQQRF
;
A
#
# COMPACT_ATOMS: atom_id res chain seq x y z
N MET A 1 21.82 -11.04 34.16
CA MET A 1 22.55 -11.13 32.88
C MET A 1 21.85 -10.51 31.66
N LYS A 2 20.59 -10.84 31.28
CA LYS A 2 19.92 -10.30 30.05
C LYS A 2 19.73 -8.75 29.95
N ARG A 3 19.90 -7.98 31.03
CA ARG A 3 19.65 -6.51 31.07
C ARG A 3 20.88 -5.62 30.85
N SER A 4 22.10 -6.15 31.04
CA SER A 4 23.36 -5.46 30.68
C SER A 4 23.54 -5.41 29.16
N ALA A 5 23.15 -6.50 28.48
CA ALA A 5 23.18 -6.67 27.03
C ALA A 5 22.49 -5.54 26.23
N GLY A 6 21.43 -4.93 26.76
CA GLY A 6 20.68 -3.89 26.04
C GLY A 6 21.34 -2.51 26.02
N VAL A 7 22.24 -2.21 26.96
CA VAL A 7 23.01 -0.95 26.94
C VAL A 7 24.34 -1.18 26.24
N THR A 8 25.00 -2.33 26.48
CA THR A 8 26.19 -2.72 25.72
C THR A 8 25.87 -2.85 24.23
N SER A 9 24.73 -3.43 23.83
CA SER A 9 24.29 -3.48 22.43
C SER A 9 24.02 -2.10 21.83
N CYS A 10 23.45 -1.16 22.59
CA CYS A 10 23.27 0.22 22.10
C CYS A 10 24.61 0.96 21.95
N ILE A 11 25.56 0.76 22.87
CA ILE A 11 26.90 1.35 22.78
C ILE A 11 27.64 0.77 21.56
N ILE A 12 27.59 -0.55 21.37
CA ILE A 12 28.18 -1.22 20.19
C ILE A 12 27.54 -0.69 18.90
N ALA A 13 26.22 -0.51 18.85
CA ALA A 13 25.54 0.04 17.67
C ALA A 13 25.95 1.49 17.37
N VAL A 14 26.10 2.34 18.41
CA VAL A 14 26.60 3.71 18.26
C VAL A 14 28.04 3.70 17.73
N LEU A 15 28.90 2.82 18.25
CA LEU A 15 30.29 2.67 17.81
C LEU A 15 30.38 2.21 16.35
N ILE A 16 29.57 1.22 15.95
CA ILE A 16 29.50 0.75 14.55
C ILE A 16 29.06 1.89 13.62
N VAL A 17 28.08 2.71 14.03
CA VAL A 17 27.59 3.83 13.22
C VAL A 17 28.64 4.95 13.12
N ILE A 18 29.35 5.25 14.20
CA ILE A 18 30.45 6.22 14.18
C ILE A 18 31.61 5.72 13.32
N VAL A 19 31.95 4.43 13.38
CA VAL A 19 32.99 3.82 12.53
C VAL A 19 32.56 3.75 11.07
N ALA A 20 31.31 3.40 10.77
CA ALA A 20 30.78 3.39 9.41
C ALA A 20 30.67 4.81 8.83
N GLY A 21 30.22 5.78 9.63
CA GLY A 21 30.20 7.19 9.26
C GLY A 21 31.62 7.74 9.07
N GLY A 22 32.53 7.41 9.98
CA GLY A 22 33.94 7.82 9.96
C GLY A 22 34.71 7.23 8.78
N THR A 23 34.51 5.95 8.46
CA THR A 23 35.13 5.33 7.27
C THR A 23 34.56 5.89 5.97
N LEU A 24 33.28 6.24 5.93
CA LEU A 24 32.65 6.87 4.76
C LEU A 24 33.14 8.32 4.55
N VAL A 25 33.25 9.10 5.63
CA VAL A 25 33.80 10.46 5.62
C VAL A 25 35.30 10.42 5.31
N ALA A 26 36.05 9.48 5.88
CA ALA A 26 37.47 9.30 5.59
C ALA A 26 37.69 8.90 4.14
N LYS A 27 36.87 8.00 3.58
CA LYS A 27 36.94 7.63 2.16
C LYS A 27 36.73 8.85 1.25
N TRP A 28 35.81 9.75 1.58
CA TRP A 28 35.59 10.99 0.84
C TRP A 28 36.66 12.05 1.07
N SER A 29 37.14 12.21 2.31
CA SER A 29 38.26 13.08 2.66
C SER A 29 39.57 12.64 1.99
N LEU A 30 39.74 11.33 1.75
CA LEU A 30 40.87 10.74 1.01
C LEU A 30 40.69 10.81 -0.51
N LEU A 31 39.50 11.15 -1.01
CA LEU A 31 39.25 11.47 -2.43
C LEU A 31 39.47 12.96 -2.75
N GLN A 32 39.53 13.84 -1.73
CA GLN A 32 39.89 15.26 -1.88
C GLN A 32 41.39 15.61 -2.07
N PRO A 33 42.42 14.84 -1.65
CA PRO A 33 43.80 15.31 -1.65
C PRO A 33 44.39 15.46 -3.07
N ILE A 34 43.80 14.80 -4.08
CA ILE A 34 44.17 15.00 -5.49
C ILE A 34 43.68 16.36 -6.00
N HIS A 35 42.65 16.95 -5.37
CA HIS A 35 42.02 18.18 -5.82
C HIS A 35 42.81 19.45 -5.46
N THR A 36 43.54 19.45 -4.35
CA THR A 36 44.24 20.63 -3.83
C THR A 36 45.67 20.79 -4.38
N GLU A 37 46.39 19.71 -4.68
CA GLU A 37 47.75 19.80 -5.21
C GLU A 37 47.83 20.26 -6.68
N LEU A 38 46.83 19.93 -7.51
CA LEU A 38 46.79 20.35 -8.91
C LEU A 38 46.28 21.78 -9.11
N VAL A 39 45.38 22.27 -8.24
CA VAL A 39 44.87 23.65 -8.28
C VAL A 39 45.94 24.67 -7.89
N ASN A 40 46.87 24.30 -7.01
CA ASN A 40 48.03 25.14 -6.67
C ASN A 40 49.07 25.22 -7.80
N ARG A 41 49.07 24.28 -8.76
CA ARG A 41 49.96 24.31 -9.94
C ARG A 41 49.39 25.12 -11.12
N ALA A 42 48.06 25.28 -11.21
CA ALA A 42 47.38 25.97 -12.30
C ALA A 42 47.03 27.44 -11.97
N GLY A 43 47.91 28.12 -11.24
CA GLY A 43 47.67 29.45 -10.68
C GLY A 43 47.70 30.63 -11.65
N ASN A 44 47.64 30.44 -12.97
CA ASN A 44 48.03 31.51 -13.89
C ASN A 44 47.23 31.68 -15.20
N GLU A 45 45.95 31.32 -15.29
CA GLU A 45 45.10 31.82 -16.38
C GLU A 45 43.67 32.14 -15.92
N SER A 46 43.25 33.39 -16.19
CA SER A 46 42.01 34.02 -15.79
C SER A 46 40.89 33.73 -16.80
N SER A 47 40.27 32.55 -16.74
CA SER A 47 38.90 32.40 -17.23
C SER A 47 38.11 31.33 -16.47
N LEU A 48 36.96 31.72 -15.96
CA LEU A 48 36.05 30.87 -15.19
C LEU A 48 35.46 29.72 -16.05
N ALA A 49 35.48 29.88 -17.38
CA ALA A 49 35.05 28.88 -18.35
C ALA A 49 36.04 27.71 -18.50
N ALA A 50 37.36 27.97 -18.53
CA ALA A 50 38.37 26.92 -18.60
C ALA A 50 38.41 26.06 -17.32
N ARG A 51 38.06 26.64 -16.16
CA ARG A 51 37.87 25.88 -14.93
C ARG A 51 36.71 24.89 -15.02
N PHE A 52 35.64 25.18 -15.77
CA PHE A 52 34.54 24.24 -15.99
C PHE A 52 34.83 23.21 -17.09
N ASP A 53 35.69 23.52 -18.07
CA ASP A 53 36.05 22.59 -19.16
C ASP A 53 37.20 21.62 -18.81
N TYR A 54 38.12 21.97 -17.89
CA TYR A 54 39.17 21.03 -17.41
C TYR A 54 38.61 19.86 -16.57
N TYR A 55 37.34 19.94 -16.20
CA TYR A 55 36.57 18.97 -15.44
C TYR A 55 36.00 17.81 -16.29
N GLY A 56 36.51 17.62 -17.51
CA GLY A 56 36.14 16.53 -18.40
C GLY A 56 36.22 15.17 -17.71
N THR A 57 35.08 14.51 -17.54
CA THR A 57 34.84 13.15 -17.00
C THR A 57 34.96 12.92 -15.50
N GLY A 58 35.83 13.63 -14.76
CA GLY A 58 36.08 13.36 -13.33
C GLY A 58 35.10 14.00 -12.34
N SER A 59 34.78 15.29 -12.51
CA SER A 59 33.95 16.01 -11.53
C SER A 59 32.46 15.82 -11.74
N THR A 60 32.01 15.58 -12.97
CA THR A 60 30.63 15.16 -13.23
C THR A 60 30.37 13.82 -12.57
N LEU A 61 31.30 12.87 -12.67
CA LEU A 61 31.22 11.57 -11.99
C LEU A 61 31.22 11.74 -10.45
N LEU A 62 32.02 12.65 -9.90
CA LEU A 62 32.03 12.98 -8.47
C LEU A 62 30.71 13.63 -8.00
N ALA A 63 30.19 14.62 -8.73
CA ALA A 63 28.90 15.25 -8.41
C ALA A 63 27.75 14.26 -8.50
N ILE A 64 27.82 13.33 -9.45
CA ILE A 64 26.88 12.23 -9.65
C ILE A 64 26.95 11.22 -8.50
N GLN A 65 28.15 10.79 -8.12
CA GLN A 65 28.36 9.91 -6.97
C GLN A 65 27.84 10.56 -5.69
N LEU A 66 28.12 11.85 -5.51
CA LEU A 66 27.60 12.64 -4.41
C LEU A 66 26.06 12.62 -4.39
N CYS A 67 25.41 12.92 -5.52
CA CYS A 67 23.95 12.90 -5.65
C CYS A 67 23.34 11.52 -5.34
N THR A 68 23.98 10.42 -5.76
CA THR A 68 23.51 9.07 -5.46
C THR A 68 23.67 8.68 -3.99
N ASP A 69 24.66 9.24 -3.29
CA ASP A 69 24.94 8.93 -1.90
C ASP A 69 24.18 9.84 -0.92
N ILE A 70 23.56 10.95 -1.36
CA ILE A 70 22.75 11.86 -0.51
C ILE A 70 21.77 11.11 0.41
N PRO A 71 20.92 10.17 -0.07
CA PRO A 71 19.98 9.48 0.81
C PRO A 71 20.68 8.57 1.83
N ARG A 72 21.85 8.01 1.47
CA ARG A 72 22.65 7.19 2.39
C ARG A 72 23.20 8.05 3.52
N TYR A 73 23.72 9.23 3.21
CA TYR A 73 24.18 10.19 4.21
C TYR A 73 23.06 10.68 5.12
N LEU A 74 21.89 11.02 4.57
CA LEU A 74 20.73 11.44 5.37
C LEU A 74 20.26 10.34 6.32
N CYS A 75 20.21 9.08 5.86
CA CYS A 75 19.86 7.95 6.71
C CYS A 75 20.90 7.72 7.81
N LEU A 76 22.20 7.77 7.49
CA LEU A 76 23.28 7.63 8.47
C LEU A 76 23.27 8.76 9.49
N ALA A 77 23.07 10.01 9.07
CA ALA A 77 22.94 11.17 9.94
C ALA A 77 21.74 11.04 10.90
N TYR A 78 20.60 10.57 10.40
CA TYR A 78 19.44 10.31 11.24
C TYR A 78 19.73 9.23 12.30
N VAL A 79 20.37 8.13 11.91
CA VAL A 79 20.72 7.05 12.83
C VAL A 79 21.78 7.51 13.85
N SER A 80 22.78 8.28 13.42
CA SER A 80 23.84 8.81 14.28
C SER A 80 23.31 9.80 15.31
N ILE A 81 22.23 10.54 15.03
CA ILE A 81 21.57 11.42 16.00
C ILE A 81 20.61 10.63 16.90
N LYS A 82 19.82 9.72 16.33
CA LYS A 82 18.73 9.06 17.05
C LYS A 82 19.20 7.99 18.04
N LEU A 83 20.27 7.26 17.73
CA LEU A 83 20.80 6.23 18.64
C LEU A 83 21.35 6.82 19.95
N PRO A 84 22.19 7.89 19.94
CA PRO A 84 22.61 8.57 21.15
C PRO A 84 21.44 9.14 21.94
N PHE A 85 20.44 9.74 21.28
CA PHE A 85 19.25 10.25 21.96
C PHE A 85 18.49 9.14 22.72
N LEU A 86 18.29 7.98 22.09
CA LEU A 86 17.66 6.80 22.73
C LEU A 86 18.53 6.23 23.86
N LEU A 87 19.86 6.33 23.76
CA LEU A 87 20.77 5.93 24.82
C LEU A 87 20.65 6.88 26.03
N ILE A 88 20.65 8.19 25.80
CA ILE A 88 20.47 9.21 26.84
C ILE A 88 19.12 9.03 27.55
N ASP A 89 18.04 8.81 26.80
CA ASP A 89 16.71 8.59 27.37
C ASP A 89 16.68 7.30 28.22
N LYS A 90 17.27 6.20 27.74
CA LYS A 90 17.41 4.98 28.55
C LYS A 90 18.24 5.19 29.82
N ILE A 91 19.31 5.99 29.74
CA ILE A 91 20.14 6.33 30.91
C ILE A 91 19.35 7.17 31.91
N ARG A 92 18.63 8.21 31.44
CA ARG A 92 17.73 9.02 32.29
C ARG A 92 16.65 8.17 32.96
N GLN A 93 16.03 7.25 32.23
CA GLN A 93 15.06 6.30 32.80
C GLN A 93 15.68 5.34 33.83
N ARG A 94 16.97 4.98 33.67
CA ARG A 94 17.70 4.19 34.67
C ARG A 94 18.08 5.01 35.91
N LEU A 95 18.37 6.29 35.77
CA LEU A 95 18.63 7.20 36.90
C LEU A 95 17.34 7.48 37.69
N LYS A 96 16.21 7.71 37.01
CA LYS A 96 14.89 7.89 37.64
C LYS A 96 14.36 6.64 38.37
N ARG A 97 15.04 5.50 38.22
CA ARG A 97 14.68 4.22 38.83
C ARG A 97 14.94 4.16 40.33
N SER A 98 15.80 5.03 40.86
CA SER A 98 16.10 5.09 42.30
C SER A 98 14.96 5.72 43.13
N SER A 99 14.07 6.49 42.51
CA SER A 99 12.98 7.22 43.19
C SER A 99 11.56 6.70 42.88
N MET A 100 11.43 5.49 42.32
CA MET A 100 10.21 5.02 41.64
C MET A 100 9.24 4.23 42.54
N SER A 101 7.93 4.47 42.40
CA SER A 101 6.84 3.85 43.19
C SER A 101 6.70 2.33 42.94
N ASP A 102 6.16 1.56 43.89
CA ASP A 102 6.02 0.10 43.79
C ASP A 102 5.16 -0.36 42.61
N LYS A 103 4.16 0.45 42.23
CA LYS A 103 3.31 0.23 41.05
C LYS A 103 4.11 0.33 39.75
N GLU A 104 5.03 1.30 39.69
CA GLU A 104 5.92 1.51 38.55
C GLU A 104 7.00 0.41 38.48
N ARG A 105 7.44 -0.09 39.65
CA ARG A 105 8.34 -1.26 39.77
C ARG A 105 7.70 -2.54 39.21
N MET A 106 6.42 -2.78 39.51
CA MET A 106 5.65 -3.91 38.97
C MET A 106 5.46 -3.77 37.46
N MET A 107 5.10 -2.58 36.97
CA MET A 107 4.99 -2.25 35.54
C MET A 107 6.31 -2.42 34.78
N MET A 108 7.47 -2.19 35.40
CA MET A 108 8.78 -2.41 34.78
C MET A 108 9.24 -3.87 34.73
N LYS A 109 8.65 -4.77 35.55
CA LYS A 109 8.92 -6.22 35.48
C LYS A 109 8.23 -6.89 34.28
N LEU A 110 7.30 -6.20 33.60
CA LEU A 110 6.61 -6.73 32.44
C LEU A 110 7.54 -7.00 31.26
N THR A 111 7.26 -8.11 30.61
CA THR A 111 7.81 -8.52 29.31
C THR A 111 7.48 -7.46 28.26
N ARG A 112 8.26 -7.40 27.18
CA ARG A 112 8.06 -6.42 26.10
C ARG A 112 6.63 -6.49 25.53
N GLU A 113 6.13 -7.70 25.32
CA GLU A 113 4.79 -7.97 24.78
C GLU A 113 3.68 -7.52 25.73
N GLU A 114 3.79 -7.84 27.02
CA GLU A 114 2.85 -7.39 28.05
C GLU A 114 2.75 -5.86 28.10
N ARG A 115 3.88 -5.17 27.88
CA ARG A 115 3.95 -3.70 27.85
C ARG A 115 3.29 -3.10 26.61
N ILE A 116 3.43 -3.78 25.45
CA ILE A 116 2.75 -3.39 24.21
C ILE A 116 1.24 -3.55 24.38
N LEU A 117 0.79 -4.67 24.96
CA LEU A 117 -0.63 -4.89 25.25
C LEU A 117 -1.18 -3.78 26.15
N LEU A 118 -0.50 -3.41 27.23
CA LEU A 118 -0.96 -2.31 28.09
C LEU A 118 -1.02 -0.98 27.34
N ARG A 119 -0.04 -0.67 26.48
CA ARG A 119 -0.04 0.54 25.65
C ARG A 119 -1.23 0.59 24.68
N ILE A 120 -1.66 -0.57 24.16
CA ILE A 120 -2.84 -0.64 23.29
C ILE A 120 -4.12 -0.27 24.07
N SER A 121 -4.17 -0.54 25.37
CA SER A 121 -5.29 -0.18 26.27
C SER A 121 -5.40 1.32 26.55
N ASP A 122 -4.33 2.08 26.30
CA ASP A 122 -4.30 3.50 26.63
C ASP A 122 -5.36 4.28 25.83
N PRO A 123 -6.08 5.24 26.44
CA PRO A 123 -7.19 5.95 25.79
C PRO A 123 -6.78 6.79 24.57
N GLY A 124 -5.48 7.10 24.44
CA GLY A 124 -4.90 7.80 23.29
C GLY A 124 -4.30 6.87 22.23
N SER A 125 -4.40 5.55 22.39
CA SER A 125 -3.90 4.62 21.38
C SER A 125 -4.80 4.65 20.13
N PRO A 126 -4.24 4.51 18.92
CA PRO A 126 -5.01 4.54 17.68
C PRO A 126 -6.01 3.38 17.61
N ASP A 127 -5.62 2.22 18.12
CA ASP A 127 -6.47 1.03 18.19
C ASP A 127 -7.68 1.32 19.10
N MET A 128 -7.46 1.95 20.27
CA MET A 128 -8.52 2.27 21.22
C MET A 128 -9.46 3.32 20.63
N LEU A 129 -8.90 4.30 19.92
CA LEU A 129 -9.68 5.28 19.16
C LEU A 129 -10.58 4.59 18.13
N TYR A 130 -10.07 3.59 17.41
CA TYR A 130 -10.84 2.81 16.44
C TYR A 130 -12.03 2.11 17.09
N VAL A 131 -11.83 1.37 18.19
CA VAL A 131 -12.91 0.67 18.89
C VAL A 131 -13.91 1.67 19.50
N ARG A 132 -13.43 2.78 20.06
CA ARG A 132 -14.31 3.85 20.56
C ARG A 132 -15.17 4.46 19.45
N ASN A 133 -14.59 4.65 18.27
CA ASN A 133 -15.30 5.17 17.09
C ASN A 133 -16.28 4.15 16.51
N LEU A 134 -16.09 2.85 16.75
CA LEU A 134 -17.02 1.79 16.36
C LEU A 134 -18.30 1.82 17.20
N PHE A 135 -18.19 2.11 18.50
CA PHE A 135 -19.34 2.21 19.41
C PHE A 135 -20.00 3.60 19.43
N ARG A 136 -19.35 4.64 18.89
CA ARG A 136 -19.95 5.98 18.73
C ARG A 136 -20.90 6.03 17.52
N GLN A 137 -22.01 6.74 17.68
CA GLN A 137 -22.87 7.11 16.56
C GLN A 137 -22.09 7.96 15.54
N THR A 138 -22.40 7.78 14.25
CA THR A 138 -21.67 8.34 13.10
C THR A 138 -21.50 9.86 13.19
N ASP A 139 -22.48 10.56 13.78
CA ASP A 139 -22.50 12.01 13.92
C ASP A 139 -21.53 12.57 14.99
N GLN A 140 -21.01 11.71 15.87
CA GLN A 140 -20.12 12.09 16.99
C GLN A 140 -18.64 11.76 16.73
N ARG A 141 -18.27 11.42 15.50
CA ARG A 141 -16.87 11.13 15.14
C ARG A 141 -16.09 12.45 15.11
N PRO A 142 -14.99 12.58 15.88
CA PRO A 142 -14.18 13.78 15.85
C PRO A 142 -13.65 13.99 14.43
N ARG A 143 -13.93 15.15 13.83
CA ARG A 143 -13.30 15.57 12.58
C ARG A 143 -11.83 15.85 12.89
N SER A 144 -10.91 15.30 12.10
CA SER A 144 -9.47 15.47 12.32
C SER A 144 -9.12 16.97 12.33
N HIS A 145 -8.52 17.43 13.44
CA HIS A 145 -8.25 18.84 13.71
C HIS A 145 -6.92 19.35 13.13
N HIS A 146 -6.17 18.50 12.41
CA HIS A 146 -4.87 18.88 11.89
C HIS A 146 -5.01 19.88 10.73
N LEU A 147 -4.49 21.10 10.92
CA LEU A 147 -4.42 22.17 9.92
C LEU A 147 -3.81 21.71 8.58
N ILE A 148 -2.88 20.74 8.62
CA ILE A 148 -2.20 20.15 7.46
C ILE A 148 -3.15 19.27 6.62
N ALA A 149 -4.18 18.66 7.25
CA ALA A 149 -5.19 17.87 6.54
C ALA A 149 -6.18 18.72 5.73
N ARG A 150 -6.14 20.06 5.91
CA ARG A 150 -6.94 21.02 5.12
C ARG A 150 -6.25 21.44 3.83
N LEU A 151 -4.92 21.33 3.75
CA LEU A 151 -4.10 21.86 2.65
C LEU A 151 -3.74 20.80 1.60
N LEU A 152 -3.60 19.53 1.99
CA LEU A 152 -3.49 18.42 1.04
C LEU A 152 -4.89 18.05 0.54
N PRO A 153 -5.10 17.87 -0.78
CA PRO A 153 -6.42 17.56 -1.28
C PRO A 153 -6.87 16.23 -0.69
N LYS A 154 -8.09 16.20 -0.14
CA LYS A 154 -8.87 15.00 0.26
C LYS A 154 -8.97 13.91 -0.83
N PHE A 155 -8.39 14.14 -2.01
CA PHE A 155 -8.53 13.35 -3.21
C PHE A 155 -7.70 12.05 -3.20
N ILE A 156 -6.55 12.02 -2.50
CA ILE A 156 -5.63 10.86 -2.56
C ILE A 156 -5.50 10.14 -1.21
N TYR A 157 -5.30 10.86 -0.09
CA TYR A 157 -5.16 10.23 1.23
C TYR A 157 -5.83 11.04 2.34
N GLU A 158 -6.91 10.50 2.90
CA GLU A 158 -7.57 11.08 4.08
C GLU A 158 -6.79 10.72 5.35
N TRP A 159 -6.25 11.68 6.10
CA TRP A 159 -5.58 11.39 7.37
C TRP A 159 -6.57 10.95 8.44
N ARG A 160 -6.27 9.82 9.12
CA ARG A 160 -7.13 9.21 10.14
C ARG A 160 -6.32 8.84 11.38
N ASP A 161 -6.74 9.37 12.53
CA ASP A 161 -6.05 9.17 13.82
C ASP A 161 -6.34 7.78 14.44
N ASP A 162 -7.35 7.06 13.94
CA ASP A 162 -7.73 5.71 14.38
C ASP A 162 -7.02 4.58 13.61
N PHE A 163 -6.02 4.93 12.79
CA PHE A 163 -5.31 3.94 11.99
C PHE A 163 -3.81 4.17 12.03
N THR A 164 -3.07 3.08 12.22
CA THR A 164 -1.62 3.08 12.05
C THR A 164 -1.20 1.99 11.09
N PHE A 165 -0.25 2.30 10.20
CA PHE A 165 0.34 1.31 9.32
C PHE A 165 1.29 0.38 10.10
N SER A 166 1.39 -0.87 9.65
CA SER A 166 2.40 -1.81 10.12
C SER A 166 3.80 -1.25 9.82
N THR A 167 4.73 -1.43 10.76
CA THR A 167 6.13 -1.01 10.57
C THR A 167 6.75 -1.64 9.34
N ARG A 168 6.28 -2.83 8.95
CA ARG A 168 6.71 -3.52 7.75
C ARG A 168 6.41 -2.71 6.47
N ILE A 169 5.18 -2.21 6.30
CA ILE A 169 4.83 -1.38 5.14
C ILE A 169 5.66 -0.12 5.12
N LEU A 170 5.82 0.53 6.28
CA LEU A 170 6.61 1.76 6.37
C LEU A 170 8.06 1.53 5.92
N CYS A 171 8.67 0.40 6.30
CA CYS A 171 9.99 0.03 5.81
C CYS A 171 9.98 -0.21 4.28
N ILE A 172 9.01 -0.98 3.76
CA ILE A 172 8.91 -1.28 2.33
C ILE A 172 8.76 0.02 1.52
N TYR A 173 7.86 0.93 1.92
CA TYR A 173 7.66 2.20 1.25
C TYR A 173 8.88 3.12 1.34
N SER A 174 9.56 3.14 2.49
CA SER A 174 10.82 3.89 2.62
C SER A 174 11.88 3.36 1.66
N SER A 175 12.01 2.03 1.53
CA SER A 175 12.90 1.40 0.56
C SER A 175 12.50 1.68 -0.89
N ILE A 176 11.19 1.68 -1.21
CA ILE A 176 10.66 2.01 -2.54
C ILE A 176 10.99 3.45 -2.93
N ILE A 177 10.79 4.41 -2.03
CA ILE A 177 11.09 5.83 -2.30
C ILE A 177 12.59 6.02 -2.56
N LEU A 178 13.45 5.40 -1.72
CA LEU A 178 14.90 5.43 -1.91
C LEU A 178 15.32 4.78 -3.23
N LEU A 179 14.71 3.65 -3.58
CA LEU A 179 14.98 2.94 -4.82
C LEU A 179 14.54 3.74 -6.05
N LEU A 180 13.36 4.36 -6.01
CA LEU A 180 12.86 5.23 -7.08
C LEU A 180 13.80 6.42 -7.30
N PHE A 181 14.25 7.06 -6.22
CA PHE A 181 15.26 8.11 -6.31
C PHE A 181 16.57 7.60 -6.93
N PHE A 182 17.07 6.45 -6.47
CA PHE A 182 18.32 5.88 -6.97
C PHE A 182 18.23 5.54 -8.47
N ILE A 183 17.18 4.85 -8.91
CA ILE A 183 16.97 4.45 -10.31
C ILE A 183 16.82 5.68 -11.21
N THR A 184 16.07 6.69 -10.77
CA THR A 184 15.83 7.90 -11.57
C THR A 184 17.09 8.72 -11.77
N VAL A 185 17.87 8.94 -10.71
CA VAL A 185 19.17 9.63 -10.81
C VAL A 185 20.11 8.83 -11.70
N GLN A 186 20.24 7.51 -11.50
CA GLN A 186 21.11 6.67 -12.31
C GLN A 186 20.70 6.64 -13.79
N ALA A 187 19.41 6.60 -14.09
CA ALA A 187 18.89 6.67 -15.45
C ALA A 187 19.27 8.00 -16.12
N CYS A 188 19.04 9.13 -15.45
CA CYS A 188 19.43 10.45 -15.95
C CYS A 188 20.93 10.56 -16.21
N VAL A 189 21.75 10.07 -15.29
CA VAL A 189 23.21 10.15 -15.36
C VAL A 189 23.77 9.37 -16.56
N ILE A 190 23.30 8.14 -16.75
CA ILE A 190 23.89 7.23 -17.74
C ILE A 190 23.38 7.55 -19.15
N ILE A 191 22.10 7.92 -19.28
CA ILE A 191 21.44 8.03 -20.57
C ILE A 191 21.61 9.42 -21.19
N LEU A 192 21.52 10.50 -20.39
CA LEU A 192 21.57 11.88 -20.88
C LEU A 192 22.83 12.22 -21.71
N PRO A 193 24.08 11.87 -21.29
CA PRO A 193 25.26 12.16 -22.11
C PRO A 193 25.32 11.31 -23.39
N LYS A 194 24.81 10.07 -23.35
CA LYS A 194 24.78 9.18 -24.52
C LYS A 194 23.76 9.65 -25.57
N LEU A 195 22.67 10.29 -25.15
CA LEU A 195 21.65 10.82 -26.05
C LEU A 195 22.21 11.90 -27.00
N ASN A 196 23.13 12.74 -26.52
CA ASN A 196 23.74 13.78 -27.37
C ASN A 196 24.62 13.18 -28.47
N SER A 197 25.43 12.17 -28.14
CA SER A 197 26.22 11.44 -29.13
C SER A 197 25.33 10.67 -30.10
N PHE A 198 24.26 10.04 -29.60
CA PHE A 198 23.29 9.34 -30.43
C PHE A 198 22.54 10.28 -31.38
N GLN A 199 22.12 11.45 -30.92
CA GLN A 199 21.45 12.46 -31.75
C GLN A 199 22.35 12.91 -32.90
N LYS A 200 23.64 13.17 -32.64
CA LYS A 200 24.61 13.54 -33.68
C LYS A 200 24.82 12.43 -34.71
N SER A 201 24.94 11.18 -34.24
CA SER A 201 25.04 10.01 -35.13
C SER A 201 23.78 9.86 -35.98
N LEU A 202 22.60 10.01 -35.38
CA LEU A 202 21.32 9.86 -36.07
C LEU A 202 21.14 10.94 -37.14
N GLN A 203 21.50 12.20 -36.84
CA GLN A 203 21.52 13.27 -37.83
C GLN A 203 22.46 12.94 -39.01
N SER A 204 23.68 12.48 -38.73
CA SER A 204 24.64 12.14 -39.80
C SER A 204 24.17 11.01 -40.73
N THR A 205 23.41 10.04 -40.20
CA THR A 205 22.83 8.97 -41.02
C THR A 205 21.67 9.47 -41.87
N ILE A 206 20.84 10.39 -41.35
CA ILE A 206 19.75 11.01 -42.11
C ILE A 206 20.31 11.86 -43.24
N ASP A 207 21.32 12.68 -42.96
CA ASP A 207 21.94 13.57 -43.95
C ASP A 207 22.58 12.77 -45.12
N LEU A 208 23.14 11.59 -44.82
CA LEU A 208 23.68 10.65 -45.81
C LEU A 208 22.58 9.96 -46.65
N PHE A 209 21.42 9.70 -46.06
CA PHE A 209 20.30 9.09 -46.77
C PHE A 209 19.56 10.09 -47.68
N SER A 210 19.42 11.35 -47.23
CA SER A 210 18.82 12.43 -48.03
C SER A 210 19.68 12.78 -49.25
N THR A 211 21.00 12.73 -49.14
CA THR A 211 21.90 12.96 -50.29
C THR A 211 21.88 11.80 -51.29
N SER A 212 21.57 10.58 -50.85
CA SER A 212 21.47 9.41 -51.76
C SER A 212 20.14 9.30 -52.53
N SER A 213 19.16 10.16 -52.24
CA SER A 213 17.82 10.12 -52.86
C SER A 213 17.54 11.23 -53.88
N GLU A 214 18.49 12.16 -54.10
CA GLU A 214 18.46 13.08 -55.23
C GLU A 214 19.28 12.53 -56.39
N ASP A 215 18.70 11.58 -57.13
CA ASP A 215 19.20 11.17 -58.45
C ASP A 215 18.19 11.73 -59.49
N GLY A 216 18.58 12.83 -60.14
CA GLY A 216 17.89 13.34 -61.34
C GLY A 216 17.31 14.76 -61.25
N ASN A 217 18.02 15.68 -61.90
CA ASN A 217 17.61 16.99 -62.44
C ASN A 217 17.72 18.27 -61.60
N ASP A 218 18.72 19.05 -62.05
CA ASP A 218 18.69 20.47 -62.45
C ASP A 218 19.42 21.48 -61.56
N ASP A 219 20.27 22.25 -62.26
CA ASP A 219 21.22 23.23 -61.75
C ASP A 219 20.53 24.44 -61.09
N GLN A 220 20.42 24.41 -59.77
CA GLN A 220 20.25 25.59 -58.92
C GLN A 220 21.13 25.42 -57.67
N PRO A 221 21.81 26.48 -57.18
CA PRO A 221 22.55 26.40 -55.92
C PRO A 221 21.53 26.28 -54.79
N VAL A 222 21.29 25.06 -54.32
CA VAL A 222 20.39 24.77 -53.21
C VAL A 222 21.04 25.27 -51.92
N ASP A 223 20.43 26.27 -51.29
CA ASP A 223 20.81 26.75 -49.96
C ASP A 223 20.82 25.56 -48.96
N PRO A 224 21.92 25.33 -48.21
CA PRO A 224 22.07 24.18 -47.30
C PRO A 224 21.12 24.21 -46.09
N ALA A 225 20.30 25.25 -45.96
CA ALA A 225 19.32 25.41 -44.89
C ALA A 225 17.97 24.73 -45.17
N THR A 226 17.70 24.33 -46.43
CA THR A 226 16.36 23.86 -46.85
C THR A 226 16.21 22.33 -46.81
N THR A 227 17.31 21.58 -46.72
CA THR A 227 17.34 20.10 -46.75
C THR A 227 17.64 19.43 -45.42
N GLN A 228 17.94 20.18 -44.35
CA GLN A 228 18.13 19.60 -43.01
C GLN A 228 16.77 19.30 -42.39
N PHE A 229 16.33 18.05 -42.40
CA PHE A 229 15.28 17.59 -41.48
C PHE A 229 15.81 17.73 -40.04
N PRO A 230 15.31 18.70 -39.24
CA PRO A 230 15.84 18.88 -37.90
C PRO A 230 15.34 17.74 -37.02
N VAL A 231 16.26 16.86 -36.61
CA VAL A 231 15.92 15.79 -35.67
C VAL A 231 15.43 16.42 -34.35
N PRO A 232 14.28 15.99 -33.81
CA PRO A 232 13.77 16.52 -32.56
C PRO A 232 14.77 16.36 -31.42
N SER A 233 14.81 17.33 -30.51
CA SER A 233 15.73 17.33 -29.37
C SER A 233 15.45 16.15 -28.42
N LEU A 234 16.21 15.06 -28.53
CA LEU A 234 16.03 13.82 -27.75
C LEU A 234 16.22 14.04 -26.25
N GLN A 235 17.07 15.00 -25.87
CA GLN A 235 17.31 15.33 -24.46
C GLN A 235 16.06 15.86 -23.76
N ARG A 236 15.30 16.76 -24.40
CA ARG A 236 14.05 17.33 -23.86
C ARG A 236 12.99 16.25 -23.68
N VAL A 237 12.82 15.42 -24.72
CA VAL A 237 11.88 14.28 -24.73
C VAL A 237 12.16 13.32 -23.59
N TYR A 238 13.43 12.97 -23.38
CA TYR A 238 13.84 12.07 -22.32
C TYR A 238 13.56 12.62 -20.93
N ILE A 239 13.87 13.90 -20.66
CA ILE A 239 13.61 14.52 -19.35
C ILE A 239 12.10 14.54 -19.06
N LEU A 240 11.28 14.94 -20.04
CA LEU A 240 9.82 14.95 -19.89
C LEU A 240 9.28 13.54 -19.63
N ALA A 241 9.79 12.53 -20.35
CA ALA A 241 9.43 11.14 -20.13
C ALA A 241 9.77 10.69 -18.70
N VAL A 242 10.99 10.93 -18.21
CA VAL A 242 11.38 10.55 -16.84
C VAL A 242 10.56 11.29 -15.78
N VAL A 243 10.28 12.58 -15.96
CA VAL A 243 9.44 13.33 -15.00
C VAL A 243 8.03 12.77 -14.96
N THR A 244 7.42 12.49 -16.13
CA THR A 244 6.08 11.90 -16.18
C THR A 244 6.03 10.50 -15.57
N THR A 245 7.06 9.68 -15.74
CA THR A 245 7.08 8.32 -15.17
C THR A 245 7.19 8.36 -13.65
N VAL A 246 8.04 9.21 -13.10
CA VAL A 246 8.16 9.42 -11.65
C VAL A 246 6.85 9.94 -11.07
N LEU A 247 6.21 10.90 -11.73
CA LEU A 247 4.92 11.43 -11.29
C LEU A 247 3.84 10.35 -11.28
N LEU A 248 3.74 9.55 -12.34
CA LEU A 248 2.76 8.46 -12.42
C LEU A 248 3.00 7.39 -11.36
N ILE A 249 4.25 6.96 -11.17
CA ILE A 249 4.61 5.96 -10.14
C ILE A 249 4.32 6.49 -8.74
N THR A 250 4.66 7.75 -8.44
CA THR A 250 4.37 8.33 -7.13
C THR A 250 2.87 8.42 -6.85
N ILE A 251 2.06 8.84 -7.82
CA ILE A 251 0.59 8.84 -7.71
C ILE A 251 0.06 7.41 -7.46
N GLN A 252 0.58 6.42 -8.17
CA GLN A 252 0.19 5.03 -8.00
C GLN A 252 0.56 4.46 -6.63
N LEU A 253 1.76 4.76 -6.13
CA LEU A 253 2.20 4.36 -4.78
C LEU A 253 1.34 5.00 -3.69
N LEU A 254 0.99 6.28 -3.82
CA LEU A 254 0.09 6.95 -2.88
C LEU A 254 -1.31 6.33 -2.90
N THR A 255 -1.82 5.99 -4.09
CA THR A 255 -3.11 5.32 -4.26
C THR A 255 -3.09 3.91 -3.66
N LEU A 256 -2.02 3.14 -3.89
CA LEU A 256 -1.82 1.82 -3.28
C LEU A 256 -1.84 1.91 -1.75
N LEU A 257 -1.20 2.93 -1.16
CA LEU A 257 -1.18 3.13 0.29
C LEU A 257 -2.59 3.43 0.85
N ALA A 258 -3.37 4.25 0.12
CA ALA A 258 -4.76 4.53 0.47
C ALA A 258 -5.64 3.28 0.39
N ASN A 259 -5.46 2.48 -0.67
CA ASN A 259 -6.20 1.24 -0.90
C ASN A 259 -5.84 0.15 0.11
N ILE A 260 -4.57 -0.02 0.46
CA ILE A 260 -4.16 -0.95 1.54
C ILE A 260 -4.99 -0.71 2.79
N ARG A 261 -5.15 0.56 3.20
CA ARG A 261 -5.93 0.90 4.38
C ARG A 261 -7.42 0.61 4.19
N ARG A 262 -8.00 0.99 3.04
CA ARG A 262 -9.41 0.74 2.73
C ARG A 262 -9.72 -0.76 2.75
N ASN A 263 -8.88 -1.53 2.09
CA ASN A 263 -8.99 -2.98 1.96
C ASN A 263 -8.77 -3.68 3.30
N LEU A 264 -7.87 -3.18 4.15
CA LEU A 264 -7.70 -3.70 5.51
C LEU A 264 -8.93 -3.43 6.38
N PHE A 265 -9.59 -2.27 6.24
CA PHE A 265 -10.86 -2.01 6.93
C PHE A 265 -12.02 -2.87 6.40
N GLN A 266 -12.08 -3.13 5.10
CA GLN A 266 -13.04 -4.09 4.53
C GLN A 266 -12.79 -5.50 5.07
N ALA A 267 -11.52 -5.92 5.13
CA ALA A 267 -11.13 -7.20 5.71
C ALA A 267 -11.50 -7.31 7.20
N PHE A 268 -11.33 -6.25 8.01
CA PHE A 268 -11.79 -6.24 9.41
C PHE A 268 -13.31 -6.38 9.54
N ARG A 269 -14.08 -5.93 8.55
CA ARG A 269 -15.54 -6.10 8.53
C ARG A 269 -15.98 -7.47 8.00
N GLY A 270 -15.06 -8.21 7.39
CA GLY A 270 -15.39 -9.42 6.63
C GLY A 270 -16.14 -9.12 5.33
N ASP A 271 -15.90 -7.95 4.73
CA ASP A 271 -16.46 -7.57 3.44
C ASP A 271 -15.55 -8.09 2.30
N ASP A 272 -16.10 -8.98 1.46
CA ASP A 272 -15.38 -9.71 0.42
C ASP A 272 -15.56 -9.07 -0.98
N SER A 273 -15.95 -7.78 -1.04
CA SER A 273 -16.26 -7.09 -2.30
C SER A 273 -15.03 -6.91 -3.22
N GLU A 274 -13.90 -6.49 -2.64
CA GLU A 274 -12.65 -6.16 -3.35
C GLU A 274 -11.57 -7.24 -3.19
N ILE A 275 -11.54 -7.93 -2.05
CA ILE A 275 -10.59 -9.01 -1.77
C ILE A 275 -11.35 -10.33 -1.72
N PRO A 276 -10.84 -11.40 -2.37
CA PRO A 276 -11.47 -12.70 -2.29
C PRO A 276 -11.53 -13.22 -0.85
N ARG A 277 -12.68 -13.78 -0.49
CA ARG A 277 -12.93 -14.38 0.82
C ARG A 277 -11.83 -15.36 1.18
N ARG A 278 -11.35 -15.28 2.42
CA ARG A 278 -10.32 -16.15 2.95
C ARG A 278 -10.80 -17.60 2.99
N GLN A 279 -10.14 -18.48 2.23
CA GLN A 279 -10.43 -19.92 2.22
C GLN A 279 -9.40 -20.74 3.01
N ARG A 280 -9.86 -21.74 3.77
CA ARG A 280 -9.01 -22.59 4.61
C ARG A 280 -7.98 -23.39 3.82
N SER A 281 -8.36 -23.90 2.65
CA SER A 281 -7.46 -24.63 1.74
C SER A 281 -6.24 -23.82 1.29
N ARG A 282 -6.30 -22.48 1.39
CA ARG A 282 -5.28 -21.57 0.87
C ARG A 282 -4.44 -20.87 1.94
N TYR A 283 -4.53 -21.26 3.21
CA TYR A 283 -3.74 -20.63 4.27
C TYR A 283 -2.23 -20.68 4.03
N ILE A 284 -1.72 -21.77 3.46
CA ILE A 284 -0.30 -21.89 3.09
C ILE A 284 0.05 -20.87 2.00
N SER A 285 -0.81 -20.75 0.98
CA SER A 285 -0.64 -19.79 -0.11
C SER A 285 -0.69 -18.33 0.38
N TYR A 286 -1.61 -17.97 1.27
CA TYR A 286 -1.66 -16.63 1.85
C TYR A 286 -0.42 -16.31 2.69
N SER A 287 0.08 -17.27 3.46
CA SER A 287 1.30 -17.11 4.25
C SER A 287 2.53 -16.93 3.34
N ALA A 288 2.66 -17.77 2.31
CA ALA A 288 3.73 -17.65 1.32
C ALA A 288 3.66 -16.31 0.57
N GLY A 289 2.47 -15.91 0.12
CA GLY A 289 2.23 -14.62 -0.52
C GLY A 289 2.62 -13.44 0.38
N ASN A 290 2.29 -13.51 1.67
CA ASN A 290 2.71 -12.52 2.64
C ASN A 290 4.24 -12.42 2.78
N ILE A 291 5.00 -13.51 2.64
CA ILE A 291 6.47 -13.47 2.66
C ILE A 291 7.00 -12.74 1.41
N HIS A 292 6.47 -13.08 0.23
CA HIS A 292 6.91 -12.52 -1.05
C HIS A 292 6.49 -11.07 -1.29
N PHE A 293 5.44 -10.58 -0.63
CA PHE A 293 4.85 -9.25 -0.84
C PHE A 293 5.86 -8.10 -0.94
N GLY A 294 6.82 -8.02 0.00
CA GLY A 294 7.81 -6.95 0.01
C GLY A 294 8.78 -7.01 -1.18
N GLY A 295 9.20 -8.21 -1.57
CA GLY A 295 10.06 -8.41 -2.74
C GLY A 295 9.33 -8.13 -4.04
N TYR A 296 8.07 -8.54 -4.17
CA TYR A 296 7.26 -8.24 -5.34
C TYR A 296 7.00 -6.75 -5.48
N CYS A 297 6.72 -6.01 -4.39
CA CYS A 297 6.60 -4.55 -4.49
C CYS A 297 7.84 -3.88 -5.11
N ILE A 298 9.03 -4.35 -4.73
CA ILE A 298 10.30 -3.82 -5.26
C ILE A 298 10.51 -4.26 -6.73
N GLY A 299 10.31 -5.54 -7.03
CA GLY A 299 10.51 -6.06 -8.39
C GLY A 299 9.57 -5.44 -9.42
N TYR A 300 8.28 -5.33 -9.08
CA TYR A 300 7.27 -4.71 -9.95
C TYR A 300 7.51 -3.21 -10.12
N LEU A 301 8.06 -2.52 -9.11
CA LEU A 301 8.48 -1.12 -9.25
C LEU A 301 9.60 -0.96 -10.27
N ILE A 302 10.64 -1.80 -10.22
CA ILE A 302 11.78 -1.73 -11.16
C ILE A 302 11.29 -2.00 -12.58
N TRP A 303 10.54 -3.08 -12.77
CA TRP A 303 10.04 -3.45 -14.10
C TRP A 303 9.02 -2.45 -14.63
N GLY A 304 8.12 -1.98 -13.79
CA GLY A 304 7.15 -0.95 -14.12
C GLY A 304 7.81 0.40 -14.45
N PHE A 305 8.90 0.77 -13.78
CA PHE A 305 9.70 1.96 -14.14
C PHE A 305 10.27 1.83 -15.56
N ILE A 306 10.88 0.68 -15.88
CA ILE A 306 11.47 0.43 -17.20
C ILE A 306 10.40 0.50 -18.30
N LEU A 307 9.28 -0.23 -18.12
CA LEU A 307 8.19 -0.25 -19.09
C LEU A 307 7.56 1.14 -19.26
N LEU A 308 7.22 1.79 -18.16
CA LEU A 308 6.58 3.11 -18.23
C LEU A 308 7.53 4.14 -18.85
N ALA A 309 8.82 4.11 -18.54
CA ALA A 309 9.81 5.00 -19.15
C ALA A 309 9.95 4.75 -20.66
N PHE A 310 9.97 3.49 -21.09
CA PHE A 310 10.01 3.14 -22.51
C PHE A 310 8.80 3.70 -23.27
N PHE A 311 7.58 3.47 -22.78
CA PHE A 311 6.38 3.99 -23.42
C PHE A 311 6.25 5.52 -23.31
N ALA A 312 6.71 6.13 -22.22
CA ALA A 312 6.74 7.59 -22.08
C ALA A 312 7.72 8.23 -23.06
N ILE A 313 8.89 7.63 -23.31
CA ILE A 313 9.85 8.11 -24.32
C ILE A 313 9.21 8.05 -25.70
N ILE A 314 8.55 6.95 -26.06
CA ILE A 314 7.84 6.84 -27.34
C ILE A 314 6.77 7.93 -27.45
N LEU A 315 5.94 8.09 -26.42
CA LEU A 315 4.87 9.08 -26.39
C LEU A 315 5.40 10.51 -26.59
N TRP A 316 6.40 10.91 -25.81
CA TRP A 316 6.99 12.24 -25.91
C TRP A 316 7.78 12.44 -27.20
N THR A 317 8.37 11.38 -27.78
CA THR A 317 8.99 11.44 -29.10
C THR A 317 7.94 11.71 -30.17
N CYS A 318 6.77 11.07 -30.10
CA CYS A 318 5.65 11.35 -31.01
C CYS A 318 5.12 12.78 -30.85
N VAL A 319 4.97 13.26 -29.61
CA VAL A 319 4.53 14.65 -29.33
C VAL A 319 5.54 15.66 -29.87
N GLU A 320 6.83 15.43 -29.65
CA GLU A 320 7.90 16.32 -30.11
C GLU A 320 8.04 16.28 -31.65
N ALA A 321 7.94 15.10 -32.26
CA ALA A 321 7.87 14.97 -33.70
C ALA A 321 6.65 15.70 -34.26
N PHE A 322 5.50 15.61 -33.60
CA PHE A 322 4.29 16.32 -34.00
C PHE A 322 4.47 17.86 -33.97
N ILE A 323 5.12 18.39 -32.93
CA ILE A 323 5.39 19.83 -32.80
C ILE A 323 6.37 20.31 -33.90
N ASN A 324 7.45 19.58 -34.13
CA ASN A 324 8.52 20.01 -35.06
C ASN A 324 8.17 19.77 -36.53
N PHE A 325 7.60 18.60 -36.87
CA PHE A 325 7.33 18.25 -38.27
C PHE A 325 6.07 18.90 -38.83
N SER A 326 5.25 19.55 -37.98
CA SER A 326 3.93 20.18 -38.23
C SER A 326 3.54 20.27 -39.70
N SER A 327 3.34 19.09 -40.30
CA SER A 327 2.89 18.94 -41.66
C SER A 327 1.39 18.97 -41.51
N VAL A 328 0.87 20.19 -41.29
CA VAL A 328 -0.55 20.46 -41.07
C VAL A 328 -1.37 19.72 -42.13
N ARG A 329 -0.85 19.60 -43.36
CA ARG A 329 -1.41 18.83 -44.47
C ARG A 329 -1.54 17.32 -44.22
N LEU A 330 -0.53 16.62 -43.69
CA LEU A 330 -0.62 15.17 -43.45
C LEU A 330 -1.61 14.86 -42.32
N ILE A 331 -1.58 15.65 -41.25
CA ILE A 331 -2.52 15.53 -40.13
C ILE A 331 -3.93 15.88 -40.59
N GLU A 332 -4.10 16.98 -41.34
CA GLU A 332 -5.39 17.37 -41.91
C GLU A 332 -5.93 16.29 -42.83
N THR A 333 -5.09 15.65 -43.66
CA THR A 333 -5.49 14.57 -44.56
C THR A 333 -5.92 13.32 -43.78
N LEU A 334 -5.12 12.90 -42.80
CA LEU A 334 -5.46 11.75 -41.94
C LEU A 334 -6.69 12.03 -41.08
N LEU A 335 -6.81 13.24 -40.53
CA LEU A 335 -7.91 13.63 -39.68
C LEU A 335 -9.20 13.80 -40.49
N LYS A 336 -9.14 14.34 -41.71
CA LYS A 336 -10.28 14.34 -42.65
C LYS A 336 -10.72 12.92 -43.05
N SER A 337 -9.80 11.96 -43.08
CA SER A 337 -10.13 10.55 -43.36
C SER A 337 -10.73 9.84 -42.12
N ILE A 338 -10.15 10.07 -40.94
CA ILE A 338 -10.53 9.39 -39.68
C ILE A 338 -11.81 9.99 -39.07
N ILE A 339 -11.99 11.32 -39.08
CA ILE A 339 -13.14 11.99 -38.45
C ILE A 339 -14.48 11.44 -38.95
N PRO A 340 -14.75 11.30 -40.27
CA PRO A 340 -16.03 10.78 -40.75
C PRO A 340 -16.31 9.37 -40.25
N SER A 341 -15.28 8.51 -40.19
CA SER A 341 -15.42 7.15 -39.67
C SER A 341 -15.75 7.14 -38.18
N LEU A 342 -15.06 7.93 -37.35
CA LEU A 342 -15.36 8.05 -35.92
C LEU A 342 -16.76 8.65 -35.68
N LEU A 343 -17.11 9.69 -36.44
CA LEU A 343 -18.42 10.34 -36.34
C LEU A 343 -19.54 9.37 -36.71
N PHE A 344 -19.34 8.50 -37.71
CA PHE A 344 -20.28 7.45 -38.05
C PHE A 344 -20.46 6.42 -36.92
N ILE A 345 -19.38 6.01 -36.24
CA ILE A 345 -19.45 5.13 -35.06
C ILE A 345 -20.30 5.77 -33.97
N TYR A 346 -20.02 7.02 -33.61
CA TYR A 346 -20.76 7.76 -32.59
C TYR A 346 -22.22 7.98 -32.98
N PHE A 347 -22.48 8.37 -34.24
CA PHE A 347 -23.82 8.56 -34.78
C PHE A 347 -24.63 7.27 -34.66
N LYS A 348 -24.09 6.14 -35.12
CA LYS A 348 -24.74 4.84 -35.03
C LYS A 348 -25.02 4.48 -33.56
N GLN A 349 -24.06 4.65 -32.66
CA GLN A 349 -24.26 4.34 -31.24
C GLN A 349 -25.35 5.22 -30.59
N TYR A 350 -25.42 6.49 -30.98
CA TYR A 350 -26.46 7.42 -30.54
C TYR A 350 -27.83 7.04 -31.12
N LEU A 351 -27.90 6.73 -32.42
CA LEU A 351 -29.12 6.25 -33.10
C LEU A 351 -29.67 4.99 -32.41
N ASN A 352 -28.81 4.03 -32.07
CA ASN A 352 -29.21 2.83 -31.33
C ASN A 352 -29.80 3.16 -29.95
N LYS A 353 -29.22 4.11 -29.20
CA LYS A 353 -29.78 4.56 -27.91
C LYS A 353 -31.13 5.25 -28.08
N LEU A 354 -31.28 6.07 -29.13
CA LEU A 354 -32.50 6.80 -29.43
C LEU A 354 -33.64 5.84 -29.82
N LEU A 355 -33.37 4.89 -30.73
CA LEU A 355 -34.32 3.84 -31.11
C LEU A 355 -34.67 2.93 -29.93
N ALA A 356 -33.68 2.56 -29.11
CA ALA A 356 -33.92 1.80 -27.89
C ALA A 356 -34.89 2.51 -26.95
N ARG A 357 -34.70 3.81 -26.72
CA ARG A 357 -35.54 4.61 -25.82
C ARG A 357 -36.96 4.83 -26.35
N TYR A 358 -37.10 5.21 -27.62
CA TYR A 358 -38.38 5.67 -28.16
C TYR A 358 -39.18 4.59 -28.90
N VAL A 359 -38.53 3.58 -29.47
CA VAL A 359 -39.18 2.59 -30.34
C VAL A 359 -39.24 1.20 -29.70
N PHE A 360 -38.15 0.77 -29.05
CA PHE A 360 -38.03 -0.61 -28.55
C PHE A 360 -38.49 -0.79 -27.09
N LEU A 361 -38.08 0.08 -26.16
CA LEU A 361 -38.44 -0.05 -24.74
C LEU A 361 -39.80 0.56 -24.41
N GLN A 362 -40.49 -0.06 -23.45
CA GLN A 362 -41.69 0.48 -22.81
C GLN A 362 -41.35 1.68 -21.91
N HIS A 363 -42.26 2.65 -21.84
CA HIS A 363 -42.15 3.85 -20.99
C HIS A 363 -40.80 4.58 -21.08
N GLY A 364 -40.17 4.63 -22.27
CA GLY A 364 -38.96 5.42 -22.47
C GLY A 364 -37.74 4.95 -21.67
N GLY A 365 -37.71 3.68 -21.23
CA GLY A 365 -36.60 3.09 -20.48
C GLY A 365 -36.78 2.99 -18.97
N GLN A 366 -37.97 3.30 -18.43
CA GLN A 366 -38.26 3.12 -17.00
C GLN A 366 -38.32 1.64 -16.58
N VAL A 367 -38.70 0.76 -17.51
CA VAL A 367 -38.73 -0.70 -17.30
C VAL A 367 -37.98 -1.36 -18.45
N LEU A 368 -37.17 -2.38 -18.15
CA LEU A 368 -36.49 -3.21 -19.15
C LEU A 368 -37.47 -4.20 -19.78
N ALA A 369 -38.50 -3.67 -20.46
CA ALA A 369 -39.51 -4.44 -21.17
C ALA A 369 -39.63 -3.94 -22.61
N ILE A 370 -39.72 -4.85 -23.56
CA ILE A 370 -39.73 -4.55 -24.99
C ILE A 370 -41.17 -4.39 -25.47
N ASN A 371 -41.50 -3.28 -26.12
CA ASN A 371 -42.83 -3.03 -26.68
C ASN A 371 -42.99 -3.67 -28.07
N ASN A 372 -42.12 -3.30 -29.01
CA ASN A 372 -42.21 -3.70 -30.42
C ASN A 372 -41.19 -4.77 -30.79
N ARG A 373 -41.41 -6.01 -30.32
CA ARG A 373 -40.45 -7.12 -30.52
C ARG A 373 -40.14 -7.40 -32.00
N ARG A 374 -41.12 -7.31 -32.91
CA ARG A 374 -40.92 -7.58 -34.35
C ARG A 374 -39.98 -6.57 -35.00
N ILE A 375 -40.19 -5.28 -34.74
CA ILE A 375 -39.37 -4.19 -35.30
C ILE A 375 -37.93 -4.28 -34.78
N LEU A 376 -37.77 -4.63 -33.49
CA LEU A 376 -36.45 -4.89 -32.92
C LEU A 376 -35.71 -6.00 -33.66
N MET A 377 -36.37 -7.11 -33.99
CA MET A 377 -35.73 -8.22 -34.71
C MET A 377 -35.33 -7.82 -36.13
N ILE A 378 -36.18 -7.08 -36.85
CA ILE A 378 -35.86 -6.55 -38.19
C ILE A 378 -34.67 -5.60 -38.11
N PHE A 379 -34.66 -4.69 -37.13
CA PHE A 379 -33.56 -3.75 -36.93
C PHE A 379 -32.23 -4.45 -36.60
N ILE A 380 -32.24 -5.45 -35.72
CA ILE A 380 -31.05 -6.26 -35.40
C ILE A 380 -30.53 -6.94 -36.66
N TYR A 381 -31.41 -7.51 -37.49
CA TYR A 381 -31.01 -8.15 -38.74
C TYR A 381 -30.35 -7.17 -39.72
N PHE A 382 -30.94 -6.00 -39.95
CA PHE A 382 -30.35 -4.97 -40.82
C PHE A 382 -29.04 -4.39 -40.25
N SER A 383 -28.95 -4.21 -38.93
CA SER A 383 -27.77 -3.66 -38.26
C SER A 383 -26.60 -4.64 -38.18
N LEU A 384 -26.83 -5.94 -38.38
CA LEU A 384 -25.85 -7.01 -38.17
C LEU A 384 -24.51 -6.76 -38.88
N PHE A 385 -24.53 -6.37 -40.16
CA PHE A 385 -23.29 -6.15 -40.93
C PHE A 385 -22.49 -4.94 -40.42
N LEU A 386 -23.18 -3.86 -40.07
CA LEU A 386 -22.54 -2.67 -39.47
C LEU A 386 -22.01 -2.99 -38.07
N ASP A 387 -22.76 -3.76 -37.28
CA ASP A 387 -22.36 -4.22 -35.96
C ASP A 387 -21.13 -5.13 -36.00
N ALA A 388 -21.01 -6.00 -37.02
CA ALA A 388 -19.83 -6.82 -37.21
C ALA A 388 -18.57 -5.97 -37.44
N PHE A 389 -18.65 -4.93 -38.29
CA PHE A 389 -17.54 -4.02 -38.52
C PHE A 389 -17.17 -3.22 -37.26
N LEU A 390 -18.18 -2.68 -36.54
CA LEU A 390 -17.97 -1.98 -35.28
C LEU A 390 -17.38 -2.91 -34.20
N GLY A 391 -17.78 -4.17 -34.19
CA GLY A 391 -17.24 -5.21 -33.33
C GLY A 391 -15.76 -5.45 -33.57
N PHE A 392 -15.32 -5.44 -34.84
CA PHE A 392 -13.91 -5.55 -35.20
C PHE A 392 -13.08 -4.37 -34.65
N ILE A 393 -13.54 -3.13 -34.88
CA ILE A 393 -12.88 -1.93 -34.33
C ILE A 393 -12.85 -1.98 -32.80
N SER A 394 -13.97 -2.35 -32.16
CA SER A 394 -14.05 -2.49 -30.70
C SER A 394 -13.08 -3.54 -30.15
N SER A 395 -12.78 -4.61 -30.90
CA SER A 395 -11.80 -5.62 -30.51
C SER A 395 -10.38 -5.06 -30.48
N ILE A 396 -10.02 -4.26 -31.48
CA ILE A 396 -8.72 -3.56 -31.53
C ILE A 396 -8.63 -2.55 -30.38
N THR A 397 -9.67 -1.74 -30.16
CA THR A 397 -9.72 -0.80 -29.04
C THR A 397 -9.59 -1.52 -27.70
N ARG A 398 -10.25 -2.68 -27.52
CA ARG A 398 -10.12 -3.51 -26.32
C ARG A 398 -8.66 -3.90 -26.07
N LEU A 399 -7.97 -4.39 -27.11
CA LEU A 399 -6.56 -4.81 -26.99
C LEU A 399 -5.64 -3.63 -26.63
N LEU A 400 -5.79 -2.49 -27.31
CA LEU A 400 -4.99 -1.29 -27.03
C LEU A 400 -5.22 -0.76 -25.62
N LEU A 401 -6.49 -0.71 -25.18
CA LEU A 401 -6.85 -0.24 -23.85
C LEU A 401 -6.34 -1.18 -22.75
N SER A 402 -6.39 -2.49 -22.98
CA SER A 402 -5.83 -3.50 -22.07
C SER A 402 -4.31 -3.34 -21.92
N VAL A 403 -3.58 -3.11 -23.02
CA VAL A 403 -2.12 -2.86 -22.96
C VAL A 403 -1.83 -1.55 -22.23
N PHE A 404 -2.53 -0.47 -22.57
CA PHE A 404 -2.35 0.85 -21.97
C PHE A 404 -2.56 0.82 -20.45
N TYR A 405 -3.69 0.29 -19.98
CA TYR A 405 -3.95 0.17 -18.55
C TYR A 405 -3.05 -0.87 -17.88
N GLY A 406 -2.67 -1.94 -18.58
CA GLY A 406 -1.71 -2.92 -18.07
C GLY A 406 -0.36 -2.28 -17.74
N ILE A 407 0.16 -1.40 -18.61
CA ILE A 407 1.42 -0.68 -18.39
C ILE A 407 1.28 0.32 -17.23
N ILE A 408 0.18 1.09 -17.22
CA ILE A 408 -0.05 2.07 -16.14
C ILE A 408 -0.16 1.36 -14.79
N TYR A 409 -0.95 0.30 -14.67
CA TYR A 409 -1.16 -0.38 -13.39
C TYR A 409 -0.08 -1.41 -13.03
N MET A 410 0.98 -1.55 -13.83
CA MET A 410 2.01 -2.57 -13.61
C MET A 410 2.71 -2.45 -12.24
N CYS A 411 2.91 -1.23 -11.73
CA CYS A 411 3.54 -1.02 -10.42
C CYS A 411 2.61 -1.32 -9.23
N ARG A 412 1.31 -1.55 -9.47
CA ARG A 412 0.29 -1.72 -8.44
C ARG A 412 -0.05 -3.19 -8.25
N LEU A 413 0.09 -3.67 -7.02
CA LEU A 413 -0.19 -5.07 -6.65
C LEU A 413 -1.63 -5.27 -6.13
N ASP A 414 -2.39 -4.19 -5.95
CA ASP A 414 -3.77 -4.26 -5.45
C ASP A 414 -4.81 -4.52 -6.54
N TYR A 415 -4.42 -4.46 -7.81
CA TYR A 415 -5.26 -4.76 -8.96
C TYR A 415 -4.61 -5.85 -9.80
N SER A 416 -5.39 -6.87 -10.18
CA SER A 416 -4.92 -7.88 -11.12
C SER A 416 -5.26 -7.47 -12.56
N PRO A 417 -4.27 -7.40 -13.47
CA PRO A 417 -4.55 -7.23 -14.90
C PRO A 417 -5.25 -8.46 -15.50
N LEU A 418 -5.11 -9.62 -14.85
CA LEU A 418 -5.80 -10.86 -15.18
C LEU A 418 -7.19 -10.80 -14.53
N GLY A 419 -8.22 -10.48 -15.32
CA GLY A 419 -9.58 -10.20 -14.81
C GLY A 419 -10.15 -11.25 -13.84
N ARG A 420 -11.26 -10.94 -13.15
CA ARG A 420 -11.72 -11.58 -11.90
C ARG A 420 -11.57 -13.10 -11.73
N LYS A 421 -11.78 -13.90 -12.78
CA LYS A 421 -11.65 -15.37 -12.71
C LYS A 421 -10.20 -15.85 -12.70
N LEU A 422 -9.27 -15.05 -13.22
CA LEU A 422 -7.85 -15.36 -13.37
C LEU A 422 -6.96 -14.60 -12.37
N GLU A 423 -7.55 -13.84 -11.44
CA GLU A 423 -6.84 -13.14 -10.36
C GLU A 423 -5.90 -14.06 -9.56
N LEU A 424 -6.22 -15.35 -9.49
CA LEU A 424 -5.42 -16.34 -8.76
C LEU A 424 -4.11 -16.74 -9.46
N MET A 425 -4.04 -16.53 -10.78
CA MET A 425 -2.82 -16.77 -11.55
C MET A 425 -1.83 -15.61 -11.43
N ASP A 426 -2.28 -14.47 -10.92
CA ASP A 426 -1.42 -13.31 -10.69
C ASP A 426 -0.68 -13.44 -9.35
N GLY A 427 0.62 -13.71 -9.43
CA GLY A 427 1.49 -13.79 -8.26
C GLY A 427 1.56 -12.47 -7.48
N GLY A 428 1.50 -11.33 -8.15
CA GLY A 428 1.53 -10.01 -7.52
C GLY A 428 0.29 -9.78 -6.66
N PHE A 429 -0.89 -9.96 -7.24
CA PHE A 429 -2.16 -9.83 -6.54
C PHE A 429 -2.36 -10.88 -5.45
N SER A 430 -1.93 -12.13 -5.69
CA SER A 430 -1.96 -13.20 -4.68
C SER A 430 -1.10 -12.86 -3.45
N ALA A 431 0.10 -12.29 -3.66
CA ALA A 431 0.96 -11.83 -2.59
C ALA A 431 0.34 -10.66 -1.79
N TYR A 432 -0.33 -9.72 -2.48
CA TYR A 432 -1.09 -8.65 -1.85
C TYR A 432 -2.26 -9.17 -1.00
N CYS A 433 -3.04 -10.11 -1.53
CA CYS A 433 -4.11 -10.76 -0.77
C CYS A 433 -3.57 -11.48 0.47
N GLY A 434 -2.46 -12.20 0.33
CA GLY A 434 -1.76 -12.83 1.44
C GLY A 434 -1.37 -11.81 2.52
N TYR A 435 -0.79 -10.68 2.10
CA TYR A 435 -0.43 -9.59 3.00
C TYR A 435 -1.62 -9.05 3.80
N ILE A 436 -2.72 -8.69 3.13
CA ILE A 436 -3.92 -8.15 3.81
C ILE A 436 -4.53 -9.17 4.76
N HIS A 437 -4.67 -10.43 4.34
CA HIS A 437 -5.23 -11.48 5.20
C HIS A 437 -4.36 -11.76 6.42
N THR A 438 -3.03 -11.79 6.28
CA THR A 438 -2.11 -11.98 7.41
C THR A 438 -2.17 -10.81 8.38
N GLU A 439 -2.15 -9.56 7.89
CA GLU A 439 -2.29 -8.38 8.74
C GLU A 439 -3.64 -8.34 9.45
N CYS A 440 -4.72 -8.69 8.75
CA CYS A 440 -6.04 -8.78 9.35
C CYS A 440 -6.07 -9.79 10.51
N CYS A 441 -5.42 -10.96 10.36
CA CYS A 441 -5.38 -11.98 11.40
C CYS A 441 -4.58 -11.58 12.64
N HIS A 442 -3.42 -10.93 12.45
CA HIS A 442 -2.50 -10.64 13.55
C HIS A 442 -2.67 -9.25 14.17
N ARG A 443 -3.28 -8.32 13.44
CA ARG A 443 -3.40 -6.90 13.81
C ARG A 443 -4.86 -6.43 13.89
N HIS A 444 -5.80 -7.34 14.13
CA HIS A 444 -7.20 -6.97 14.29
C HIS A 444 -7.40 -6.09 15.55
N PRO A 445 -7.78 -4.80 15.43
CA PRO A 445 -7.77 -3.85 16.54
C PRO A 445 -8.73 -4.27 17.67
N VAL A 446 -9.90 -4.82 17.32
CA VAL A 446 -10.88 -5.29 18.31
C VAL A 446 -10.34 -6.47 19.14
N MET A 447 -9.61 -7.39 18.51
CA MET A 447 -9.07 -8.57 19.21
C MET A 447 -7.90 -8.16 20.12
N LEU A 448 -7.03 -7.28 19.62
CA LEU A 448 -5.90 -6.75 20.40
C LEU A 448 -6.38 -5.99 21.65
N ILE A 449 -7.43 -5.17 21.51
CA ILE A 449 -8.01 -4.44 22.65
C ILE A 449 -8.72 -5.36 23.61
N PHE A 450 -9.46 -6.34 23.11
CA PHE A 450 -10.08 -7.34 23.96
C PHE A 450 -9.03 -8.09 24.80
N ALA A 451 -7.97 -8.59 24.17
CA ALA A 451 -6.86 -9.26 24.85
C ALA A 451 -6.14 -8.33 25.83
N SER A 452 -5.89 -7.08 25.43
CA SER A 452 -5.27 -6.05 26.26
C SER A 452 -6.11 -5.72 27.51
N HIS A 453 -7.43 -5.55 27.36
CA HIS A 453 -8.32 -5.33 28.49
C HIS A 453 -8.37 -6.53 29.42
N LEU A 454 -8.47 -7.76 28.90
CA LEU A 454 -8.42 -8.97 29.72
C LEU A 454 -7.12 -9.06 30.52
N PHE A 455 -6.00 -8.78 29.87
CA PHE A 455 -4.68 -8.79 30.50
C PHE A 455 -4.54 -7.70 31.57
N THR A 456 -5.02 -6.49 31.27
CA THR A 456 -5.05 -5.36 32.21
C THR A 456 -5.86 -5.72 33.45
N GLN A 457 -7.07 -6.28 33.26
CA GLN A 457 -7.94 -6.73 34.35
C GLN A 457 -7.29 -7.85 35.16
N PHE A 458 -6.64 -8.81 34.51
CA PHE A 458 -5.91 -9.89 35.18
C PHE A 458 -4.80 -9.35 36.10
N LYS A 459 -3.96 -8.42 35.60
CA LYS A 459 -2.90 -7.81 36.39
C LYS A 459 -3.45 -6.93 37.52
N MET A 460 -4.51 -6.17 37.28
CA MET A 460 -5.18 -5.39 38.33
C MET A 460 -5.75 -6.29 39.44
N ASN A 461 -6.33 -7.44 39.08
CA ASN A 461 -6.83 -8.40 40.05
C ASN A 461 -5.69 -9.05 40.85
N GLN A 462 -4.55 -9.38 40.21
CA GLN A 462 -3.37 -9.85 40.93
C GLN A 462 -2.87 -8.82 41.96
N TYR A 463 -2.83 -7.53 41.58
CA TYR A 463 -2.44 -6.46 42.50
C TYR A 463 -3.39 -6.36 43.69
N LYS A 464 -4.70 -6.31 43.44
CA LYS A 464 -5.72 -6.29 44.51
C LYS A 464 -5.62 -7.52 45.40
N GLN A 465 -5.29 -8.69 44.86
CA GLN A 465 -5.16 -9.91 45.64
C GLN A 465 -3.95 -9.87 46.57
N ILE A 466 -2.82 -9.30 46.13
CA ILE A 466 -1.63 -9.05 46.96
C ILE A 466 -1.93 -8.02 48.05
N GLU A 467 -2.65 -6.95 47.71
CA GLU A 467 -3.09 -5.92 48.66
C GLU A 467 -4.07 -6.49 49.71
N HIS A 468 -5.01 -7.32 49.28
CA HIS A 468 -5.92 -8.03 50.18
C HIS A 468 -5.20 -9.08 51.05
N LEU A 469 -4.16 -9.75 50.56
CA LEU A 469 -3.33 -10.67 51.34
C LEU A 469 -2.61 -9.98 52.51
N GLY A 470 -2.30 -8.68 52.37
CA GLY A 470 -1.76 -7.85 53.45
C GLY A 470 -2.81 -7.31 54.44
N GLN A 471 -4.12 -7.43 54.14
CA GLN A 471 -5.23 -6.88 54.93
C GLN A 471 -6.18 -7.98 55.49
N LEU A 472 -5.76 -9.25 55.48
CA LEU A 472 -6.56 -10.44 55.83
C LEU A 472 -6.97 -10.57 57.31
N SER A 473 -6.70 -9.57 58.16
CA SER A 473 -6.92 -9.67 59.61
C SER A 473 -8.37 -9.41 60.05
N ASP A 474 -9.26 -8.98 59.15
CA ASP A 474 -10.56 -8.37 59.54
C ASP A 474 -11.78 -9.07 58.88
N PRO A 475 -12.60 -9.83 59.63
CA PRO A 475 -13.68 -10.67 59.08
C PRO A 475 -14.84 -9.87 58.46
N ASP A 476 -15.14 -8.67 58.96
CA ASP A 476 -16.20 -7.81 58.41
C ASP A 476 -15.90 -7.41 56.96
N ARG A 477 -14.63 -7.15 56.63
CA ARG A 477 -14.20 -6.72 55.29
C ARG A 477 -14.37 -7.83 54.24
N LEU A 478 -14.25 -9.10 54.63
CA LEU A 478 -14.52 -10.24 53.74
C LEU A 478 -15.99 -10.30 53.32
N MET A 479 -16.90 -10.06 54.27
CA MET A 479 -18.34 -10.07 54.02
C MET A 479 -18.75 -8.92 53.08
N TYR A 480 -18.18 -7.72 53.26
CA TYR A 480 -18.36 -6.59 52.35
C TYR A 480 -17.86 -6.89 50.93
N ALA A 481 -16.67 -7.49 50.78
CA ALA A 481 -16.12 -7.85 49.48
C ALA A 481 -16.98 -8.92 48.75
N GLN A 482 -17.54 -9.89 49.47
CA GLN A 482 -18.49 -10.87 48.90
C GLN A 482 -19.81 -10.22 48.46
N ARG A 483 -20.37 -9.30 49.26
CA ARG A 483 -21.59 -8.57 48.91
C ARG A 483 -21.39 -7.69 47.67
N GLN A 484 -20.23 -7.03 47.57
CA GLN A 484 -19.85 -6.25 46.40
C GLN A 484 -19.71 -7.12 45.13
N LYS A 485 -19.12 -8.33 45.25
CA LYS A 485 -19.08 -9.30 44.14
C LYS A 485 -20.48 -9.72 43.67
N LYS A 486 -21.43 -9.96 44.58
CA LYS A 486 -22.82 -10.31 44.25
C LYS A 486 -23.53 -9.15 43.53
N SER A 487 -23.36 -7.92 44.00
CA SER A 487 -23.92 -6.71 43.35
C SER A 487 -23.39 -6.53 41.93
N LEU A 488 -22.07 -6.66 41.72
CA LEU A 488 -21.46 -6.57 40.40
C LEU A 488 -21.95 -7.67 39.43
N ARG A 489 -22.23 -8.88 39.93
CA ARG A 489 -22.83 -9.96 39.12
C ARG A 489 -24.25 -9.59 38.66
N ALA A 490 -25.07 -9.02 39.54
CA ALA A 490 -26.41 -8.56 39.19
C ALA A 490 -26.35 -7.47 38.11
N ILE A 491 -25.49 -6.46 38.27
CA ILE A 491 -25.29 -5.38 37.28
C ILE A 491 -24.89 -5.96 35.91
N ARG A 492 -23.96 -6.92 35.86
CA ARG A 492 -23.55 -7.56 34.60
C ARG A 492 -24.70 -8.32 33.92
N LYS A 493 -25.55 -9.01 34.70
CA LYS A 493 -26.75 -9.69 34.17
C LYS A 493 -27.74 -8.70 33.58
N TRP A 494 -27.97 -7.57 34.25
CA TRP A 494 -28.82 -6.49 33.73
C TRP A 494 -28.25 -5.88 32.45
N ASN A 495 -26.96 -5.58 32.40
CA ASN A 495 -26.29 -5.07 31.19
C ASN A 495 -26.39 -6.05 30.02
N LEU A 496 -26.25 -7.36 30.27
CA LEU A 496 -26.48 -8.39 29.26
C LEU A 496 -27.93 -8.41 28.78
N GLY A 497 -28.90 -8.30 29.69
CA GLY A 497 -30.32 -8.19 29.35
C GLY A 497 -30.60 -7.01 28.42
N VAL A 498 -30.13 -5.82 28.78
CA VAL A 498 -30.27 -4.60 27.96
C VAL A 498 -29.59 -4.78 26.59
N PHE A 499 -28.39 -5.36 26.54
CA PHE A 499 -27.68 -5.64 25.29
C PHE A 499 -28.46 -6.58 24.36
N LEU A 500 -29.05 -7.65 24.90
CA LEU A 500 -29.83 -8.61 24.13
C LEU A 500 -31.16 -8.04 23.64
N ILE A 501 -31.83 -7.21 24.45
CA ILE A 501 -33.07 -6.51 24.03
C ILE A 501 -32.79 -5.60 22.84
N ARG A 502 -31.66 -4.88 22.85
CA ARG A 502 -31.26 -3.99 21.74
C ARG A 502 -30.74 -4.73 20.50
N ASN A 503 -30.36 -6.00 20.62
CA ASN A 503 -29.77 -6.80 19.53
C ASN A 503 -30.46 -8.17 19.41
N PRO A 504 -31.68 -8.24 18.86
CA PRO A 504 -32.51 -9.45 18.86
C PRO A 504 -31.86 -10.63 18.10
N MET A 505 -31.14 -10.35 17.01
CA MET A 505 -30.43 -11.39 16.25
C MET A 505 -29.37 -12.11 17.07
N ILE A 506 -28.64 -11.38 17.93
CA ILE A 506 -27.63 -11.97 18.81
C ILE A 506 -28.29 -12.88 19.85
N ALA A 507 -29.51 -12.55 20.31
CA ALA A 507 -30.25 -13.41 21.22
C ALA A 507 -30.61 -14.76 20.58
N PHE A 508 -30.98 -14.76 19.30
CA PHE A 508 -31.21 -15.99 18.53
C PHE A 508 -29.94 -16.82 18.42
N PHE A 509 -28.83 -16.23 17.95
CA PHE A 509 -27.55 -16.94 17.81
C PHE A 509 -27.02 -17.46 19.14
N ARG A 510 -27.17 -16.70 20.23
CA ARG A 510 -26.79 -17.14 21.58
C ARG A 510 -27.59 -18.36 22.02
N LYS A 511 -28.91 -18.40 21.78
CA LYS A 511 -29.73 -19.57 22.11
C LYS A 511 -29.32 -20.78 21.28
N ALA A 512 -29.06 -20.61 19.98
CA ALA A 512 -28.58 -21.68 19.11
C ALA A 512 -27.21 -22.21 19.58
N TYR A 513 -26.28 -21.32 19.89
CA TYR A 513 -24.96 -21.68 20.43
C TYR A 513 -25.07 -22.43 21.77
N LEU A 514 -25.90 -21.95 22.69
CA LEU A 514 -26.13 -22.62 23.98
C LEU A 514 -26.81 -23.97 23.84
N LYS A 515 -27.62 -24.19 22.79
CA LYS A 515 -28.19 -25.51 22.47
C LYS A 515 -27.17 -26.47 21.86
N GLN A 516 -26.13 -25.95 21.18
CA GLN A 516 -25.01 -26.73 20.66
C GLN A 516 -23.96 -27.06 21.73
N LEU A 517 -23.91 -26.30 22.83
CA LEU A 517 -23.28 -26.76 24.06
C LEU A 517 -24.18 -27.85 24.65
N ASP A 518 -23.65 -29.07 24.82
CA ASP A 518 -24.40 -30.16 25.44
C ASP A 518 -24.89 -29.73 26.82
N VAL A 519 -26.09 -30.16 27.18
CA VAL A 519 -26.74 -29.86 28.47
C VAL A 519 -25.86 -30.33 29.64
N ASP A 520 -25.11 -31.42 29.46
CA ASP A 520 -24.17 -31.98 30.44
C ASP A 520 -22.94 -31.08 30.71
N ASP A 521 -22.42 -30.40 29.68
CA ASP A 521 -21.31 -29.43 29.82
C ASP A 521 -21.79 -28.13 30.52
N LEU A 522 -23.05 -27.76 30.30
CA LEU A 522 -23.67 -26.59 30.95
C LEU A 522 -23.90 -26.87 32.45
N HIS A 523 -24.38 -28.07 32.80
CA HIS A 523 -24.54 -28.52 34.18
C HIS A 523 -23.21 -28.55 34.92
N ALA A 524 -22.17 -29.13 34.31
CA ALA A 524 -20.80 -29.09 34.86
C ALA A 524 -20.29 -27.65 35.08
N LEU A 525 -20.57 -26.71 34.18
CA LEU A 525 -20.17 -25.31 34.35
C LEU A 525 -20.94 -24.60 35.47
N THR A 526 -22.23 -24.89 35.67
CA THR A 526 -23.04 -24.36 36.78
C THR A 526 -22.64 -24.94 38.14
N ASP A 527 -22.33 -26.24 38.21
CA ASP A 527 -21.92 -26.90 39.45
C ASP A 527 -20.52 -26.43 39.90
N LEU A 528 -19.62 -26.14 38.94
CA LEU A 528 -18.30 -25.56 39.18
C LEU A 528 -18.32 -24.06 39.53
N ASP A 529 -19.47 -23.38 39.50
CA ASP A 529 -19.58 -21.95 39.81
C ASP A 529 -19.66 -21.67 41.34
N GLY A 530 -19.88 -22.72 42.13
CA GLY A 530 -19.80 -22.70 43.59
C GLY A 530 -18.37 -22.78 44.14
N ASP A 531 -17.45 -23.38 43.39
CA ASP A 531 -16.13 -23.76 43.90
C ASP A 531 -15.00 -23.02 43.17
N ALA A 532 -14.44 -21.99 43.83
CA ALA A 532 -13.48 -21.06 43.23
C ALA A 532 -12.14 -21.71 42.78
N ASN A 533 -11.88 -22.95 43.22
CA ASN A 533 -10.64 -23.67 42.95
C ASN A 533 -10.60 -24.41 41.61
N ASN A 534 -11.74 -24.58 40.92
CA ASN A 534 -11.81 -25.54 39.81
C ASN A 534 -11.59 -24.94 38.41
N ARG A 535 -10.64 -24.01 38.32
CA ARG A 535 -10.32 -23.24 37.11
C ARG A 535 -9.70 -24.10 35.99
N ASN A 536 -8.93 -25.13 36.35
CA ASN A 536 -8.25 -26.01 35.40
C ASN A 536 -9.22 -26.96 34.69
N GLN A 537 -10.27 -27.42 35.40
CA GLN A 537 -11.31 -28.29 34.83
C GLN A 537 -12.18 -27.53 33.82
N ARG A 538 -12.51 -26.26 34.12
CA ARG A 538 -13.18 -25.36 33.18
C ARG A 538 -12.35 -25.12 31.91
N LEU A 539 -11.05 -24.84 32.07
CA LEU A 539 -10.13 -24.66 30.94
C LEU A 539 -10.00 -25.94 30.11
N ALA A 540 -9.99 -27.12 30.73
CA ALA A 540 -9.94 -28.40 30.02
C ALA A 540 -11.16 -28.63 29.13
N ILE A 541 -12.37 -28.28 29.59
CA ILE A 541 -13.61 -28.37 28.78
C ILE A 541 -13.55 -27.43 27.57
N TYR A 542 -13.13 -26.17 27.78
CA TYR A 542 -12.93 -25.22 26.67
C TYR A 542 -11.84 -25.65 25.69
N HIS A 543 -10.73 -26.20 26.18
CA HIS A 543 -9.59 -26.64 25.36
C HIS A 543 -9.93 -27.90 24.54
N ARG A 544 -10.71 -28.83 25.11
CA ARG A 544 -11.18 -30.05 24.43
C ARG A 544 -12.06 -29.71 23.22
N ARG A 545 -12.89 -28.66 23.30
CA ARG A 545 -13.74 -28.22 22.17
C ARG A 545 -13.13 -27.17 21.25
N GLY A 546 -12.09 -26.42 21.64
CA GLY A 546 -11.32 -25.61 20.68
C GLY A 546 -10.75 -26.46 19.52
N SER A 547 -10.45 -27.72 19.80
CA SER A 547 -10.08 -28.75 18.83
C SER A 547 -11.27 -29.22 17.97
N VAL A 548 -12.44 -29.44 18.58
CA VAL A 548 -13.66 -29.98 17.91
C VAL A 548 -14.40 -28.93 17.08
N ALA A 549 -14.44 -27.67 17.50
CA ALA A 549 -14.97 -26.56 16.69
C ALA A 549 -14.17 -26.42 15.39
N GLY A 550 -12.85 -26.69 15.44
CA GLY A 550 -11.99 -26.76 14.27
C GLY A 550 -12.32 -27.91 13.30
N LEU A 551 -13.02 -28.97 13.76
CA LEU A 551 -13.52 -30.11 12.99
C LEU A 551 -14.94 -29.89 12.44
N SER A 552 -15.86 -29.35 13.24
CA SER A 552 -17.23 -29.04 12.77
C SER A 552 -17.27 -27.98 11.65
N VAL A 553 -16.37 -26.99 11.69
CA VAL A 553 -16.20 -26.02 10.60
C VAL A 553 -15.66 -26.70 9.33
N ILE A 554 -14.93 -27.82 9.43
CA ILE A 554 -14.47 -28.59 8.26
C ILE A 554 -15.66 -29.27 7.58
N GLU A 555 -16.56 -29.87 8.36
CA GLU A 555 -17.75 -30.53 7.81
C GLU A 555 -18.74 -29.54 7.18
N GLU A 556 -18.99 -28.38 7.80
CA GLU A 556 -19.84 -27.34 7.21
C GLU A 556 -19.21 -26.74 5.94
N THR A 557 -17.89 -26.50 5.92
CA THR A 557 -17.22 -26.02 4.69
C THR A 557 -17.22 -27.05 3.57
N ASN A 558 -17.11 -28.34 3.87
CA ASN A 558 -17.19 -29.41 2.88
C ASN A 558 -18.63 -29.59 2.35
N ALA A 559 -19.64 -29.40 3.20
CA ALA A 559 -21.05 -29.43 2.79
C ALA A 559 -21.44 -28.23 1.91
N GLU A 560 -20.89 -27.03 2.17
CA GLU A 560 -21.07 -25.86 1.28
C GLU A 560 -20.33 -26.02 -0.06
N LEU A 561 -19.13 -26.61 -0.06
CA LEU A 561 -18.37 -26.94 -1.29
C LEU A 561 -19.12 -27.94 -2.18
N HIS A 562 -19.74 -28.97 -1.59
CA HIS A 562 -20.58 -29.92 -2.32
C HIS A 562 -21.87 -29.30 -2.86
N LYS A 563 -22.41 -28.27 -2.21
CA LYS A 563 -23.56 -27.51 -2.73
C LYS A 563 -23.17 -26.56 -3.86
N GLN A 564 -21.98 -25.94 -3.81
CA GLN A 564 -21.50 -25.05 -4.87
C GLN A 564 -21.04 -25.79 -6.14
N GLN A 565 -20.68 -27.07 -6.05
CA GLN A 565 -20.37 -27.90 -7.23
C GLN A 565 -21.61 -28.48 -7.92
N ARG A 566 -22.81 -28.33 -7.34
CA ARG A 566 -24.08 -28.79 -7.92
C ARG A 566 -24.94 -27.68 -8.55
N PHE A 567 -24.41 -26.46 -8.70
CA PHE A 567 -25.05 -25.35 -9.41
C PHE A 567 -24.19 -24.80 -10.54
#